data_AF-A0A8T2ABP9-F1
#
_entry.id   AF-A0A8T2ABP9-F1
#
_cell.length_a   1.000
_cell.length_b   1.000
_cell.length_c   1.000
_cell.angle_alpha   90.00
_cell.angle_beta   90.00
_cell.angle_gamma   90.00
#
_symmetry.space_group_name_H-M   'P 1'
#
loop_
_entity.id
_entity.type
_entity.pdbx_description
1 polymer ?
#
loop_
_entity_poly.entity_id
_entity_poly.type
_entity_poly.pdbx_seq_one_letter_code
_entity_poly.pdbx_strand_id
1 'polypeptide(L)'
;MIRAGPVGGRDPCDDVQWDEKGRTMISHIYVSFSSDFITSVQFGYLENGALVLSPKYGASEGHSFHTVRLNQDEYVTGLSGVPVGHNGTAIRSLTFHTNRGKHGPIGCLSDNVYANGSKIEIDPAICDRHEFGGFFGSSNKNLLSSIGSVGKISHCEYTYWDGSDAPGEEVMGDDRWDDKGRTKISHIYVAFDEVIMSIQFGFLENGALVLSEKYGGFEEGSNFRVLRLNQDEYVTGLSGVLEKDGRGIRNLTFRTNLGEYMIGRSSDNYPSDSTIDIDPAICDRREFGGFFGSYNRYRLTSIGMYLSPITSPDMVVKRENN
;
A
#
# COMPACT_ATOMS: atom_id res chain seq x y z
N MET A 1 -3.83 4.47 12.89
CA MET A 1 -3.29 3.19 12.42
C MET A 1 -3.74 3.07 10.96
N ILE A 2 -2.79 3.04 10.04
CA ILE A 2 -2.93 3.09 8.59
C ILE A 2 -2.74 1.67 8.07
N ARG A 3 -3.60 1.20 7.17
CA ARG A 3 -3.44 -0.09 6.47
C ARG A 3 -2.93 0.19 5.07
N ALA A 4 -1.86 -0.48 4.65
CA ALA A 4 -1.30 -0.37 3.31
C ALA A 4 -1.25 -1.75 2.64
N GLY A 5 -1.63 -1.83 1.37
CA GLY A 5 -1.80 -3.09 0.62
C GLY A 5 -3.25 -3.57 0.51
N PRO A 6 -3.49 -4.86 0.25
CA PRO A 6 -2.53 -5.98 0.34
C PRO A 6 -1.80 -6.33 -0.97
N VAL A 7 -0.69 -7.09 -0.87
CA VAL A 7 -0.15 -7.90 -1.97
C VAL A 7 -1.04 -9.12 -2.12
N GLY A 8 -1.39 -9.49 -3.35
CA GLY A 8 -2.28 -10.62 -3.63
C GLY A 8 -3.75 -10.23 -3.64
N GLY A 9 -4.60 -11.19 -4.00
CA GLY A 9 -6.03 -11.01 -4.25
C GLY A 9 -6.87 -11.93 -3.39
N ARG A 10 -8.04 -11.43 -2.99
CA ARG A 10 -9.00 -12.18 -2.20
C ARG A 10 -9.95 -12.96 -3.12
N ASP A 11 -10.18 -14.24 -2.82
CA ASP A 11 -11.37 -14.95 -3.30
C ASP A 11 -12.51 -14.77 -2.29
N PRO A 12 -13.58 -14.01 -2.61
CA PRO A 12 -14.68 -13.74 -1.68
C PRO A 12 -15.41 -15.00 -1.18
N CYS A 13 -15.32 -16.11 -1.91
CA CYS A 13 -16.07 -17.34 -1.65
C CYS A 13 -15.34 -18.31 -0.72
N ASP A 14 -14.00 -18.28 -0.65
CA ASP A 14 -13.20 -19.27 0.09
C ASP A 14 -12.24 -18.65 1.12
N ASP A 15 -11.90 -17.36 0.99
CA ASP A 15 -10.94 -16.72 1.88
C ASP A 15 -11.55 -16.24 3.21
N VAL A 16 -10.82 -16.53 4.28
CA VAL A 16 -11.03 -15.95 5.61
C VAL A 16 -10.09 -14.76 5.79
N GLN A 17 -10.65 -13.60 6.16
CA GLN A 17 -9.86 -12.43 6.51
C GLN A 17 -9.23 -12.58 7.89
N TRP A 18 -8.04 -12.03 8.04
CA TRP A 18 -7.32 -12.02 9.31
C TRP A 18 -6.63 -10.68 9.55
N ASP A 19 -6.46 -10.36 10.82
CA ASP A 19 -5.95 -9.08 11.29
C ASP A 19 -5.07 -9.33 12.51
N GLU A 20 -3.76 -9.35 12.33
CA GLU A 20 -2.79 -9.63 13.37
C GLU A 20 -2.21 -8.30 13.88
N LYS A 21 -2.82 -7.80 14.95
CA LYS A 21 -2.54 -6.50 15.57
C LYS A 21 -2.39 -6.62 17.08
N GLY A 22 -1.79 -5.60 17.69
CA GLY A 22 -2.00 -5.32 19.12
C GLY A 22 -1.13 -6.11 20.10
N ARG A 23 0.01 -6.64 19.65
CA ARG A 23 1.01 -7.29 20.51
C ARG A 23 2.29 -6.44 20.63
N THR A 24 3.30 -6.99 21.30
CA THR A 24 4.67 -6.44 21.33
C THR A 24 5.30 -6.47 19.93
N MET A 25 6.55 -6.05 19.81
CA MET A 25 7.28 -6.09 18.53
C MET A 25 7.43 -7.53 18.00
N ILE A 26 7.25 -7.68 16.69
CA ILE A 26 7.56 -8.93 15.99
C ILE A 26 9.06 -9.19 16.10
N SER A 27 9.41 -10.42 16.48
CA SER A 27 10.79 -10.91 16.56
C SER A 27 11.09 -11.94 15.46
N HIS A 28 10.08 -12.72 15.08
CA HIS A 28 10.21 -13.78 14.10
C HIS A 28 9.07 -13.70 13.09
N ILE A 29 9.38 -13.90 11.81
CA ILE A 29 8.38 -14.10 10.76
C ILE A 29 8.68 -15.45 10.12
N TYR A 30 7.74 -16.37 10.28
CA TYR A 30 7.79 -17.70 9.69
C TYR A 30 6.97 -17.68 8.40
N VAL A 31 7.59 -18.07 7.29
CA VAL A 31 6.96 -18.13 5.98
C VAL A 31 7.05 -19.56 5.48
N SER A 32 5.92 -20.19 5.20
CA SER A 32 5.87 -21.49 4.54
C SER A 32 5.47 -21.32 3.08
N PHE A 33 6.06 -22.13 2.21
CA PHE A 33 5.84 -22.05 0.77
C PHE A 33 5.97 -23.42 0.10
N SER A 34 5.32 -23.55 -1.05
CA SER A 34 5.43 -24.69 -1.97
C SER A 34 6.42 -24.38 -3.09
N SER A 35 6.50 -25.26 -4.09
CA SER A 35 7.20 -24.99 -5.35
C SER A 35 6.66 -23.77 -6.10
N ASP A 36 5.45 -23.30 -5.81
CA ASP A 36 4.72 -22.37 -6.66
C ASP A 36 4.30 -21.08 -5.95
N PHE A 37 3.97 -21.14 -4.65
CA PHE A 37 3.43 -20.00 -3.89
C PHE A 37 3.65 -20.10 -2.38
N ILE A 38 3.46 -18.97 -1.70
CA ILE A 38 3.42 -18.86 -0.24
C ILE A 38 2.15 -19.54 0.26
N THR A 39 2.33 -20.53 1.13
CA THR A 39 1.22 -21.30 1.71
C THR A 39 0.75 -20.72 3.03
N SER A 40 1.66 -20.19 3.85
CA SER A 40 1.28 -19.52 5.09
C SER A 40 2.33 -18.56 5.64
N VAL A 41 1.87 -17.66 6.52
CA VAL A 41 2.71 -16.84 7.39
C VAL A 41 2.30 -17.00 8.84
N GLN A 42 3.28 -16.89 9.74
CA GLN A 42 3.07 -16.88 11.18
C GLN A 42 4.08 -15.93 11.82
N PHE A 43 3.66 -15.23 12.87
CA PHE A 43 4.46 -14.21 13.53
C PHE A 43 4.83 -14.65 14.94
N GLY A 44 6.05 -14.35 15.36
CA GLY A 44 6.55 -14.63 16.70
C GLY A 44 6.89 -13.35 17.43
N TYR A 45 6.39 -13.22 18.65
CA TYR A 45 6.52 -12.06 19.52
C TYR A 45 7.36 -12.43 20.74
N LEU A 46 8.23 -11.51 21.16
CA LEU A 46 8.94 -11.67 22.43
C LEU A 46 8.14 -10.99 23.53
N GLU A 47 7.42 -11.78 24.32
CA GLU A 47 6.59 -11.32 25.45
C GLU A 47 7.22 -11.83 26.75
N ASN A 48 7.62 -10.91 27.64
CA ASN A 48 8.27 -11.24 28.93
C ASN A 48 9.48 -12.22 28.81
N GLY A 49 10.23 -12.13 27.71
CA GLY A 49 11.39 -13.00 27.44
C GLY A 49 11.05 -14.38 26.85
N ALA A 50 9.77 -14.67 26.61
CA ALA A 50 9.32 -15.89 25.95
C ALA A 50 8.81 -15.62 24.53
N LEU A 51 9.05 -16.56 23.62
CA LEU A 51 8.52 -16.49 22.25
C LEU A 51 7.06 -16.96 22.24
N VAL A 52 6.15 -16.06 21.91
CA VAL A 52 4.72 -16.32 21.74
C VAL A 52 4.37 -16.23 20.26
N LEU A 53 3.73 -17.27 19.72
CA LEU A 53 3.35 -17.32 18.30
C LEU A 53 1.93 -16.83 18.08
N SER A 54 1.72 -16.09 16.98
CA SER A 54 0.39 -15.82 16.44
C SER A 54 -0.28 -17.12 15.94
N PRO A 55 -1.59 -17.09 15.64
CA PRO A 55 -2.16 -18.06 14.71
C PRO A 55 -1.33 -18.12 13.41
N LYS A 56 -1.32 -19.29 12.78
CA LYS A 56 -0.79 -19.44 11.42
C LYS A 56 -1.88 -19.02 10.44
N TYR A 57 -1.54 -18.16 9.49
CA TYR A 57 -2.44 -17.66 8.46
C TYR A 57 -2.12 -18.33 7.13
N GLY A 58 -3.08 -19.08 6.57
CA GLY A 58 -2.88 -19.96 5.41
C GLY A 58 -2.79 -21.45 5.77
N ALA A 59 -2.33 -22.25 4.82
CA ALA A 59 -2.28 -23.70 4.97
C ALA A 59 -1.26 -24.16 6.02
N SER A 60 -1.64 -25.22 6.73
CA SER A 60 -0.75 -25.85 7.72
C SER A 60 0.40 -26.62 7.07
N GLU A 61 0.23 -27.06 5.82
CA GLU A 61 1.16 -27.89 5.07
C GLU A 61 1.92 -27.05 4.03
N GLY A 62 3.20 -26.81 4.29
CA GLY A 62 4.14 -26.27 3.31
C GLY A 62 5.36 -27.19 3.26
N HIS A 63 5.86 -27.47 2.06
CA HIS A 63 7.03 -28.34 1.88
C HIS A 63 8.33 -27.65 2.27
N SER A 64 8.35 -26.32 2.18
CA SER A 64 9.49 -25.47 2.51
C SER A 64 9.09 -24.41 3.53
N PHE A 65 10.05 -24.00 4.35
CA PHE A 65 9.86 -22.91 5.31
C PHE A 65 11.10 -22.01 5.37
N HIS A 66 10.88 -20.73 5.62
CA HIS A 66 11.93 -19.75 5.88
C HIS A 66 11.59 -18.96 7.15
N THR A 67 12.60 -18.62 7.93
CA THR A 67 12.44 -17.85 9.16
C THR A 67 13.23 -16.55 9.04
N VAL A 68 12.52 -15.43 9.08
CA VAL A 68 13.11 -14.11 9.25
C VAL A 68 13.23 -13.84 10.75
N ARG A 69 14.45 -13.56 11.21
CA ARG A 69 14.73 -13.15 12.60
C ARG A 69 15.09 -11.68 12.62
N LEU A 70 14.31 -10.89 13.35
CA LEU A 70 14.57 -9.47 13.54
C LEU A 70 15.43 -9.27 14.78
N ASN A 71 16.46 -8.43 14.67
CA ASN A 71 17.26 -8.02 15.81
C ASN A 71 16.45 -7.14 16.78
N GLN A 72 16.94 -6.92 18.00
CA GLN A 72 16.23 -6.17 19.04
C GLN A 72 15.79 -4.74 18.64
N ASP A 73 16.60 -4.07 17.80
CA ASP A 73 16.32 -2.73 17.26
C ASP A 73 15.87 -2.75 15.80
N GLU A 74 15.60 -3.94 15.26
CA GLU A 74 15.10 -4.11 13.91
C GLU A 74 13.58 -4.22 13.92
N TYR A 75 12.92 -3.46 13.05
CA TYR A 75 11.47 -3.43 12.93
C TYR A 75 11.05 -3.37 11.47
N VAL A 76 9.87 -3.92 11.20
CA VAL A 76 9.27 -3.91 9.87
C VAL A 76 8.86 -2.49 9.52
N THR A 77 9.29 -2.03 8.35
CA THR A 77 8.95 -0.72 7.79
C THR A 77 7.97 -0.84 6.62
N GLY A 78 7.92 -2.01 5.98
CA GLY A 78 7.02 -2.29 4.85
C GLY A 78 7.16 -3.73 4.36
N LEU A 79 6.53 -4.04 3.24
CA LEU A 79 6.69 -5.33 2.57
C LEU A 79 6.52 -5.19 1.07
N SER A 80 7.10 -6.09 0.30
CA SER A 80 6.80 -6.22 -1.12
C SER A 80 6.57 -7.67 -1.48
N GLY A 81 5.81 -7.94 -2.54
CA GLY A 81 5.64 -9.30 -3.01
C GLY A 81 5.17 -9.37 -4.45
N VAL A 82 5.20 -10.58 -4.98
CA VAL A 82 4.81 -10.86 -6.37
C VAL A 82 3.54 -11.71 -6.33
N PRO A 83 2.35 -11.16 -6.66
CA PRO A 83 1.14 -11.95 -6.79
C PRO A 83 1.19 -12.84 -8.04
N VAL A 84 0.48 -13.96 -8.03
CA VAL A 84 0.38 -14.91 -9.16
C VAL A 84 -1.02 -15.50 -9.23
N GLY A 85 -1.41 -15.97 -10.41
CA GLY A 85 -2.76 -16.49 -10.67
C GLY A 85 -3.75 -15.43 -11.15
N HIS A 86 -4.93 -15.87 -11.60
CA HIS A 86 -5.98 -14.97 -12.06
C HIS A 86 -6.44 -14.08 -10.90
N ASN A 87 -6.42 -12.75 -11.08
CA ASN A 87 -6.67 -11.75 -10.04
C ASN A 87 -5.70 -11.80 -8.82
N GLY A 88 -4.52 -12.41 -8.96
CA GLY A 88 -3.53 -12.44 -7.88
C GLY A 88 -3.90 -13.35 -6.70
N THR A 89 -4.71 -14.38 -6.94
CA THR A 89 -5.24 -15.32 -5.93
C THR A 89 -4.19 -16.05 -5.09
N ALA A 90 -2.91 -15.98 -5.45
CA ALA A 90 -1.80 -16.47 -4.64
C ALA A 90 -0.62 -15.48 -4.63
N ILE A 91 0.26 -15.62 -3.65
CA ILE A 91 1.50 -14.85 -3.56
C ILE A 91 2.66 -15.77 -3.91
N ARG A 92 3.44 -15.44 -4.93
CA ARG A 92 4.62 -16.21 -5.34
C ARG A 92 5.80 -15.99 -4.41
N SER A 93 6.05 -14.73 -4.06
CA SER A 93 7.16 -14.36 -3.18
C SER A 93 6.86 -13.14 -2.32
N LEU A 94 7.50 -13.08 -1.16
CA LEU A 94 7.44 -11.96 -0.21
C LEU A 94 8.84 -11.51 0.17
N THR A 95 9.00 -10.20 0.35
CA THR A 95 10.18 -9.56 0.91
C THR A 95 9.72 -8.62 2.00
N PHE A 96 10.21 -8.81 3.23
CA PHE A 96 9.92 -7.90 4.35
C PHE A 96 10.97 -6.79 4.35
N HIS A 97 10.52 -5.54 4.43
CA HIS A 97 11.39 -4.38 4.50
C HIS A 97 11.51 -3.99 5.97
N THR A 98 12.73 -3.70 6.41
CA THR A 98 13.04 -3.30 7.78
C THR A 98 13.90 -2.05 7.77
N ASN A 99 14.01 -1.40 8.93
CA ASN A 99 14.96 -0.29 9.13
C ASN A 99 16.44 -0.72 8.96
N ARG A 100 16.74 -2.02 8.87
CA ARG A 100 18.10 -2.55 8.65
C ARG A 100 18.32 -3.18 7.28
N GLY A 101 17.31 -3.21 6.41
CA GLY A 101 17.43 -3.76 5.07
C GLY A 101 16.19 -4.52 4.61
N LYS A 102 16.40 -5.58 3.84
CA LYS A 102 15.32 -6.40 3.26
C LYS A 102 15.58 -7.87 3.52
N HIS A 103 14.53 -8.60 3.92
CA HIS A 103 14.54 -10.05 4.11
C HIS A 103 13.71 -10.71 3.02
N GLY A 104 14.38 -11.32 2.05
CA GLY A 104 13.78 -11.98 0.90
C GLY A 104 14.47 -11.62 -0.43
N PRO A 105 13.87 -11.96 -1.57
CA PRO A 105 12.55 -12.59 -1.70
C PRO A 105 12.50 -14.02 -1.18
N ILE A 106 11.43 -14.35 -0.45
CA ILE A 106 11.12 -15.66 0.12
C ILE A 106 9.98 -16.24 -0.69
N GLY A 107 10.05 -17.51 -1.09
CA GLY A 107 9.03 -18.19 -1.88
C GLY A 107 9.59 -18.86 -3.14
N CYS A 108 8.77 -19.00 -4.18
CA CYS A 108 9.20 -19.59 -5.45
C CYS A 108 9.96 -18.58 -6.32
N LEU A 109 11.27 -18.78 -6.44
CA LEU A 109 12.16 -17.97 -7.29
C LEU A 109 12.40 -18.58 -8.67
N SER A 110 11.74 -19.68 -9.04
CA SER A 110 12.00 -20.34 -10.34
C SER A 110 11.60 -19.43 -11.51
N ASP A 111 12.48 -19.24 -12.49
CA ASP A 111 12.34 -18.31 -13.63
C ASP A 111 11.28 -18.71 -14.66
N ASN A 112 10.20 -19.39 -14.24
CA ASN A 112 9.19 -19.85 -15.17
C ASN A 112 8.44 -18.64 -15.75
N VAL A 113 8.67 -18.39 -17.04
CA VAL A 113 8.24 -17.24 -17.86
C VAL A 113 6.71 -17.04 -17.87
N TYR A 114 5.95 -18.01 -17.36
CA TYR A 114 4.48 -18.01 -17.34
C TYR A 114 3.85 -17.40 -16.07
N ALA A 115 4.64 -17.04 -15.04
CA ALA A 115 4.12 -16.44 -13.79
C ALA A 115 4.21 -14.90 -13.83
N ASN A 116 3.26 -14.29 -14.53
CA ASN A 116 3.24 -12.88 -14.94
C ASN A 116 2.76 -11.91 -13.82
N GLY A 117 3.39 -12.00 -12.64
CA GLY A 117 3.08 -11.10 -11.52
C GLY A 117 3.99 -9.88 -11.47
N SER A 118 3.44 -8.67 -11.51
CA SER A 118 4.21 -7.45 -11.22
C SER A 118 4.44 -7.34 -9.71
N LYS A 119 5.68 -7.03 -9.32
CA LYS A 119 6.02 -6.79 -7.91
C LYS A 119 5.19 -5.62 -7.37
N ILE A 120 4.47 -5.85 -6.28
CA ILE A 120 3.76 -4.84 -5.51
C ILE A 120 4.63 -4.46 -4.32
N GLU A 121 4.84 -3.16 -4.10
CA GLU A 121 5.52 -2.64 -2.91
C GLU A 121 4.50 -1.93 -2.01
N ILE A 122 4.56 -2.24 -0.72
CA ILE A 122 3.77 -1.65 0.35
C ILE A 122 4.74 -0.97 1.29
N ASP A 123 4.75 0.36 1.24
CA ASP A 123 5.48 1.21 2.15
C ASP A 123 4.48 2.05 2.95
N PRO A 124 4.08 1.63 4.17
CA PRO A 124 3.26 2.43 5.07
C PRO A 124 3.99 3.65 5.66
N ALA A 125 5.23 3.93 5.21
CA ALA A 125 6.11 4.99 5.68
C ALA A 125 6.41 4.90 7.19
N ILE A 126 6.57 3.67 7.68
CA ILE A 126 6.95 3.41 9.07
C ILE A 126 8.44 3.74 9.23
N CYS A 127 8.71 4.69 10.11
CA CYS A 127 10.05 5.19 10.34
C CYS A 127 10.47 5.09 11.80
N ASP A 128 9.52 4.85 12.71
CA ASP A 128 9.79 4.48 14.11
C ASP A 128 9.16 3.13 14.48
N ARG A 129 9.80 2.39 15.39
CA ARG A 129 9.35 1.06 15.78
C ARG A 129 7.96 1.04 16.42
N HIS A 130 7.55 2.10 17.11
CA HIS A 130 6.26 2.22 17.79
C HIS A 130 5.10 2.50 16.82
N GLU A 131 5.44 2.75 15.56
CA GLU A 131 4.51 3.01 14.49
C GLU A 131 3.98 1.73 13.87
N PHE A 132 4.79 0.68 13.85
CA PHE A 132 4.36 -0.61 13.31
C PHE A 132 3.18 -1.17 14.10
N GLY A 133 2.08 -1.38 13.39
CA GLY A 133 0.78 -1.73 13.96
C GLY A 133 0.37 -3.18 13.76
N GLY A 134 1.10 -3.95 12.95
CA GLY A 134 0.79 -5.35 12.63
C GLY A 134 0.65 -5.64 11.14
N PHE A 135 0.13 -6.83 10.83
CA PHE A 135 -0.16 -7.27 9.47
C PHE A 135 -1.63 -7.63 9.33
N PHE A 136 -2.13 -7.63 8.11
CA PHE A 136 -3.46 -8.11 7.79
C PHE A 136 -3.51 -8.79 6.44
N GLY A 137 -4.57 -9.54 6.17
CA GLY A 137 -4.71 -10.17 4.87
C GLY A 137 -5.88 -11.12 4.78
N SER A 138 -5.81 -12.01 3.81
CA SER A 138 -6.77 -13.09 3.59
C SER A 138 -6.05 -14.39 3.31
N SER A 139 -6.66 -15.49 3.72
CA SER A 139 -6.13 -16.84 3.50
C SER A 139 -7.24 -17.86 3.49
N ASN A 140 -7.04 -18.98 2.80
CA ASN A 140 -7.92 -20.13 2.84
C ASN A 140 -7.15 -21.37 3.35
N LYS A 141 -7.78 -22.54 3.25
CA LYS A 141 -7.19 -23.80 3.72
C LYS A 141 -5.94 -24.23 2.94
N ASN A 142 -5.72 -23.67 1.74
CA ASN A 142 -4.70 -24.11 0.80
C ASN A 142 -3.51 -23.12 0.70
N LEU A 143 -3.74 -21.82 0.88
CA LEU A 143 -2.68 -20.81 0.69
C LEU A 143 -2.92 -19.49 1.43
N LEU A 144 -1.89 -18.64 1.42
CA LEU A 144 -1.98 -17.23 1.78
C LEU A 144 -2.33 -16.41 0.55
N SER A 145 -3.55 -15.87 0.52
CA SER A 145 -4.11 -15.21 -0.66
C SER A 145 -3.69 -13.74 -0.74
N SER A 146 -3.65 -13.05 0.41
CA SER A 146 -3.21 -11.65 0.46
C SER A 146 -2.54 -11.26 1.78
N ILE A 147 -1.63 -10.27 1.75
CA ILE A 147 -0.98 -9.69 2.93
C ILE A 147 -0.66 -8.19 2.76
N GLY A 148 -0.99 -7.40 3.77
CA GLY A 148 -0.65 -5.98 3.91
C GLY A 148 -0.13 -5.64 5.30
N SER A 149 0.39 -4.43 5.47
CA SER A 149 0.98 -3.94 6.71
C SER A 149 0.19 -2.79 7.32
N VAL A 150 0.27 -2.66 8.65
CA VAL A 150 -0.37 -1.59 9.41
C VAL A 150 0.71 -0.71 10.07
N GLY A 151 0.59 0.62 9.97
CA GLY A 151 1.53 1.59 10.53
C GLY A 151 0.86 2.78 11.25
N LYS A 152 1.62 3.65 11.91
CA LYS A 152 1.20 4.99 12.38
C LYS A 152 2.25 5.98 11.89
N ILE A 153 1.94 6.92 11.03
CA ILE A 153 2.96 7.85 10.56
C ILE A 153 3.22 8.92 11.64
N SER A 154 4.40 8.93 12.23
CA SER A 154 5.02 10.11 12.85
C SER A 154 6.09 10.64 11.89
N HIS A 155 6.28 11.96 11.89
CA HIS A 155 7.24 12.66 11.03
C HIS A 155 8.61 11.97 10.98
N CYS A 156 9.04 11.51 9.80
CA CYS A 156 10.41 11.10 9.58
C CYS A 156 10.94 11.60 8.24
N GLU A 157 12.04 12.36 8.35
CA GLU A 157 12.88 12.79 7.24
C GLU A 157 13.76 11.60 6.80
N TYR A 158 13.74 11.27 5.51
CA TYR A 158 14.61 10.26 4.93
C TYR A 158 15.65 10.95 4.05
N THR A 159 16.92 10.86 4.42
CA THR A 159 18.04 11.19 3.54
C THR A 159 18.64 9.89 3.01
N TYR A 160 18.67 9.72 1.69
CA TYR A 160 19.32 8.58 1.03
C TYR A 160 20.77 8.94 0.67
N TRP A 161 21.71 8.00 0.88
CA TRP A 161 23.13 8.10 0.53
C TRP A 161 23.43 7.13 -0.62
N ASP A 162 24.03 7.61 -1.71
CA ASP A 162 24.32 6.77 -2.90
C ASP A 162 25.82 6.53 -3.18
N GLY A 163 26.72 7.08 -2.36
CA GLY A 163 28.15 6.77 -2.46
C GLY A 163 28.84 7.24 -3.76
N SER A 164 28.37 8.32 -4.39
CA SER A 164 29.02 8.91 -5.56
C SER A 164 30.03 10.03 -5.20
N ASP A 165 31.32 9.77 -5.41
CA ASP A 165 32.41 10.77 -5.37
C ASP A 165 32.45 11.60 -6.68
N ALA A 166 31.39 12.37 -6.96
CA ALA A 166 31.38 13.31 -8.09
C ALA A 166 30.90 14.71 -7.64
N PRO A 167 31.74 15.75 -7.78
CA PRO A 167 31.33 17.10 -7.45
C PRO A 167 30.55 17.70 -8.62
N GLY A 168 29.25 17.90 -8.45
CA GLY A 168 28.50 18.90 -9.22
C GLY A 168 27.27 18.42 -9.99
N GLU A 169 26.29 17.87 -9.29
CA GLU A 169 24.86 18.12 -9.55
C GLU A 169 24.11 17.75 -8.26
N GLU A 170 23.40 18.69 -7.65
CA GLU A 170 22.47 18.35 -6.56
C GLU A 170 21.36 17.50 -7.15
N VAL A 171 21.51 16.17 -7.10
CA VAL A 171 20.46 15.22 -7.47
C VAL A 171 19.38 15.29 -6.39
N MET A 172 18.45 16.22 -6.58
CA MET A 172 17.29 16.38 -5.70
C MET A 172 16.46 15.10 -5.77
N GLY A 173 16.34 14.40 -4.63
CA GLY A 173 15.43 13.27 -4.48
C GLY A 173 13.96 13.68 -4.63
N ASP A 174 13.07 12.70 -4.68
CA ASP A 174 11.63 13.00 -4.71
C ASP A 174 11.19 13.65 -3.39
N ASP A 175 10.48 14.77 -3.49
CA ASP A 175 9.72 15.39 -2.40
C ASP A 175 8.52 14.52 -2.05
N ARG A 176 8.26 14.34 -0.75
CA ARG A 176 7.11 13.57 -0.24
C ARG A 176 6.01 14.50 0.26
N TRP A 177 4.77 14.04 0.14
CA TRP A 177 3.60 14.76 0.62
C TRP A 177 2.60 13.83 1.30
N ASP A 178 1.89 14.38 2.29
CA ASP A 178 0.94 13.67 3.15
C ASP A 178 -0.24 14.58 3.48
N ASP A 179 -1.42 14.25 2.96
CA ASP A 179 -2.68 14.96 3.15
C ASP A 179 -3.65 14.12 4.03
N LYS A 180 -3.11 13.37 5.01
CA LYS A 180 -3.89 12.53 5.92
C LYS A 180 -4.94 13.30 6.71
N GLY A 181 -6.07 12.64 6.96
CA GLY A 181 -7.18 13.18 7.74
C GLY A 181 -8.05 14.18 6.96
N ARG A 182 -7.66 14.57 5.75
CA ARG A 182 -8.47 15.42 4.87
C ARG A 182 -9.35 14.55 3.97
N THR A 183 -10.49 14.13 4.51
CA THR A 183 -11.32 13.08 3.89
C THR A 183 -12.45 13.61 3.01
N LYS A 184 -12.86 14.86 3.20
CA LYS A 184 -13.95 15.50 2.44
C LYS A 184 -13.42 16.26 1.22
N ILE A 185 -12.87 15.49 0.27
CA ILE A 185 -12.46 16.03 -1.01
C ILE A 185 -13.69 16.47 -1.79
N SER A 186 -13.60 17.67 -2.38
CA SER A 186 -14.61 18.28 -3.24
C SER A 186 -14.10 18.46 -4.67
N HIS A 187 -12.80 18.72 -4.82
CA HIS A 187 -12.15 18.92 -6.11
C HIS A 187 -10.84 18.15 -6.14
N ILE A 188 -10.54 17.52 -7.28
CA ILE A 188 -9.22 16.95 -7.57
C ILE A 188 -8.74 17.62 -8.85
N TYR A 189 -7.67 18.40 -8.74
CA TYR A 189 -7.03 19.10 -9.83
C TYR A 189 -5.83 18.28 -10.30
N VAL A 190 -5.75 17.99 -11.58
CA VAL A 190 -4.67 17.18 -12.16
C VAL A 190 -4.13 17.89 -13.39
N ALA A 191 -2.83 18.19 -13.38
CA ALA A 191 -2.11 18.66 -14.55
C ALA A 191 -1.28 17.51 -15.14
N PHE A 192 -1.30 17.35 -16.45
CA PHE A 192 -0.63 16.25 -17.15
C PHE A 192 -0.21 16.64 -18.56
N ASP A 193 0.71 15.88 -19.13
CA ASP A 193 1.01 15.87 -20.55
C ASP A 193 1.16 14.41 -21.01
N GLU A 194 2.39 13.93 -21.20
CA GLU A 194 2.70 12.51 -21.39
C GLU A 194 2.43 11.71 -20.10
N VAL A 195 2.72 12.34 -18.96
CA VAL A 195 2.52 11.78 -17.62
C VAL A 195 1.87 12.82 -16.70
N ILE A 196 1.39 12.38 -15.54
CA ILE A 196 0.84 13.24 -14.49
C ILE A 196 1.97 14.10 -13.94
N MET A 197 1.88 15.39 -14.19
CA MET A 197 2.85 16.39 -13.75
C MET A 197 2.60 16.76 -12.29
N SER A 198 1.33 17.02 -11.95
CA SER A 198 0.96 17.41 -10.59
C SER A 198 -0.49 17.09 -10.26
N ILE A 199 -0.75 17.01 -8.94
CA ILE A 199 -2.07 16.88 -8.35
C ILE A 199 -2.27 17.90 -7.24
N GLN A 200 -3.49 18.36 -7.05
CA GLN A 200 -3.89 19.21 -5.93
C GLN A 200 -5.32 18.85 -5.53
N PHE A 201 -5.64 18.98 -4.25
CA PHE A 201 -6.95 18.65 -3.70
C PHE A 201 -7.64 19.89 -3.16
N GLY A 202 -8.95 20.00 -3.40
CA GLY A 202 -9.80 21.01 -2.82
C GLY A 202 -10.77 20.41 -1.82
N PHE A 203 -10.83 20.98 -0.62
CA PHE A 203 -11.65 20.53 0.49
C PHE A 203 -12.70 21.59 0.82
N LEU A 204 -13.91 21.16 1.15
CA LEU A 204 -14.95 22.08 1.60
C LEU A 204 -14.90 22.16 3.13
N GLU A 205 -14.29 23.22 3.66
CA GLU A 205 -14.11 23.46 5.08
C GLU A 205 -14.91 24.72 5.47
N ASN A 206 -15.88 24.58 6.38
CA ASN A 206 -16.76 25.66 6.84
C ASN A 206 -17.46 26.44 5.70
N GLY A 207 -17.77 25.76 4.59
CA GLY A 207 -18.42 26.38 3.43
C GLY A 207 -17.47 27.11 2.48
N ALA A 208 -16.16 27.13 2.76
CA ALA A 208 -15.13 27.66 1.88
C ALA A 208 -14.33 26.52 1.24
N LEU A 209 -13.87 26.75 0.00
CA LEU A 209 -12.94 25.86 -0.67
C LEU A 209 -11.52 26.15 -0.18
N VAL A 210 -10.91 25.17 0.48
CA VAL A 210 -9.52 25.21 0.94
C VAL A 210 -8.71 24.25 0.08
N LEU A 211 -7.63 24.72 -0.53
CA LEU A 211 -6.76 23.89 -1.36
C LEU A 211 -5.63 23.26 -0.52
N SER A 212 -5.20 22.05 -0.87
CA SER A 212 -3.88 21.54 -0.47
C SER A 212 -2.77 22.33 -1.15
N GLU A 213 -1.53 22.04 -0.77
CA GLU A 213 -0.40 22.35 -1.65
C GLU A 213 -0.55 21.61 -2.98
N LYS A 214 0.11 22.14 -4.01
CA LYS A 214 0.22 21.48 -5.31
C LYS A 214 1.39 20.50 -5.23
N TYR A 215 1.12 19.23 -5.46
CA TYR A 215 2.12 18.16 -5.41
C TYR A 215 2.52 17.76 -6.82
N GLY A 216 3.74 18.04 -7.24
CA GLY A 216 4.21 17.74 -8.59
C GLY A 216 5.27 18.69 -9.12
N GLY A 217 5.62 18.50 -10.39
CA GLY A 217 6.64 19.28 -11.07
C GLY A 217 6.38 20.78 -11.10
N PHE A 218 7.47 21.57 -11.18
CA PHE A 218 7.42 23.02 -11.28
C PHE A 218 6.84 23.50 -12.60
N GLU A 219 6.96 22.69 -13.66
CA GLU A 219 6.37 22.99 -14.96
C GLU A 219 4.85 22.79 -14.92
N GLU A 220 4.11 23.76 -15.46
CA GLU A 220 2.68 23.62 -15.67
C GLU A 220 2.45 22.69 -16.87
N GLY A 221 1.88 21.51 -16.62
CA GLY A 221 1.48 20.62 -17.70
C GLY A 221 0.56 21.36 -18.68
N SER A 222 0.72 21.11 -19.97
CA SER A 222 -0.07 21.76 -21.02
C SER A 222 -1.54 21.35 -20.97
N ASN A 223 -1.86 20.22 -20.31
CA ASN A 223 -3.21 19.76 -20.07
C ASN A 223 -3.59 19.82 -18.58
N PHE A 224 -4.83 20.23 -18.33
CA PHE A 224 -5.38 20.35 -16.99
C PHE A 224 -6.82 19.83 -16.96
N ARG A 225 -7.15 19.10 -15.88
CA ARG A 225 -8.49 18.59 -15.62
C ARG A 225 -8.84 18.75 -14.14
N VAL A 226 -10.12 18.98 -13.90
CA VAL A 226 -10.68 19.10 -12.54
C VAL A 226 -11.82 18.12 -12.41
N LEU A 227 -11.67 17.15 -11.51
CA LEU A 227 -12.76 16.30 -11.06
C LEU A 227 -13.47 16.99 -9.91
N ARG A 228 -14.78 17.20 -10.05
CA ARG A 228 -15.62 17.79 -9.02
C ARG A 228 -16.49 16.70 -8.44
N LEU A 229 -16.35 16.44 -7.15
CA LEU A 229 -17.14 15.46 -6.43
C LEU A 229 -18.40 16.12 -5.88
N ASN A 230 -19.54 15.43 -6.01
CA ASN A 230 -20.79 15.88 -5.39
C ASN A 230 -20.70 15.79 -3.85
N GLN A 231 -21.65 16.42 -3.16
CA GLN A 231 -21.66 16.47 -1.68
C GLN A 231 -21.61 15.09 -1.02
N ASP A 232 -22.30 14.11 -1.61
CA ASP A 232 -22.40 12.71 -1.14
C ASP A 232 -21.47 11.76 -1.91
N GLU A 233 -20.63 12.31 -2.78
CA GLU A 233 -19.64 11.54 -3.53
C GLU A 233 -18.32 11.53 -2.77
N TYR A 234 -17.69 10.36 -2.71
CA TYR A 234 -16.45 10.15 -1.99
C TYR A 234 -15.60 9.09 -2.70
N VAL A 235 -14.28 9.24 -2.54
CA VAL A 235 -13.30 8.34 -3.13
C VAL A 235 -13.42 6.96 -2.47
N THR A 236 -13.52 5.92 -3.30
CA THR A 236 -13.60 4.52 -2.89
C THR A 236 -12.38 3.72 -3.31
N GLY A 237 -11.64 4.20 -4.32
CA GLY A 237 -10.46 3.52 -4.84
C GLY A 237 -9.67 4.41 -5.80
N LEU A 238 -8.50 3.93 -6.19
CA LEU A 238 -7.57 4.62 -7.07
C LEU A 238 -6.84 3.59 -7.92
N SER A 239 -6.84 3.77 -9.24
CA SER A 239 -5.95 3.01 -10.13
C SER A 239 -5.12 3.96 -10.97
N GLY A 240 -4.02 3.46 -11.52
CA GLY A 240 -3.14 4.24 -12.35
C GLY A 240 -2.38 3.38 -13.33
N VAL A 241 -2.12 3.92 -14.51
CA VAL A 241 -1.28 3.29 -15.52
C VAL A 241 0.09 3.93 -15.47
N LEU A 242 1.14 3.12 -15.34
CA LEU A 242 2.52 3.59 -15.35
C LEU A 242 3.11 3.55 -16.76
N GLU A 243 3.97 4.52 -17.08
CA GLU A 243 4.77 4.44 -18.29
C GLU A 243 5.83 3.35 -18.20
N LYS A 244 6.10 2.74 -19.37
CA LYS A 244 7.27 1.89 -19.57
C LYS A 244 8.55 2.66 -19.19
N ASP A 245 9.51 1.94 -18.63
CA ASP A 245 10.80 2.45 -18.16
C ASP A 245 10.73 3.36 -16.91
N GLY A 246 9.60 3.38 -16.18
CA GLY A 246 9.49 4.12 -14.92
C GLY A 246 9.44 5.63 -15.10
N ARG A 247 8.98 6.11 -16.27
CA ARG A 247 8.87 7.54 -16.61
C ARG A 247 7.72 8.27 -15.90
N GLY A 248 7.05 7.62 -14.97
CA GLY A 248 6.01 8.21 -14.14
C GLY A 248 4.62 7.64 -14.42
N ILE A 249 3.62 8.30 -13.85
CA ILE A 249 2.23 7.88 -13.89
C ILE A 249 1.59 8.47 -15.15
N ARG A 250 1.13 7.66 -16.10
CA ARG A 250 0.51 8.14 -17.35
C ARG A 250 -0.88 8.69 -17.14
N ASN A 251 -1.69 7.95 -16.39
CA ASN A 251 -3.05 8.36 -16.05
C ASN A 251 -3.43 7.81 -14.67
N LEU A 252 -4.43 8.46 -14.07
CA LEU A 252 -5.05 8.07 -12.82
C LEU A 252 -6.55 7.90 -13.05
N THR A 253 -7.12 6.84 -12.49
CA THR A 253 -8.56 6.65 -12.43
C THR A 253 -9.01 6.71 -10.98
N PHE A 254 -9.78 7.74 -10.65
CA PHE A 254 -10.40 7.88 -9.33
C PHE A 254 -11.72 7.13 -9.35
N ARG A 255 -11.87 6.16 -8.44
CA ARG A 255 -13.17 5.53 -8.18
C ARG A 255 -13.86 6.24 -7.04
N THR A 256 -15.17 6.37 -7.19
CA THR A 256 -16.05 6.91 -6.17
C THR A 256 -17.24 5.98 -5.98
N ASN A 257 -18.05 6.26 -4.97
CA ASN A 257 -19.33 5.58 -4.78
C ASN A 257 -20.35 5.88 -5.90
N LEU A 258 -20.11 6.85 -6.78
CA LEU A 258 -21.03 7.22 -7.88
C LEU A 258 -20.50 6.88 -9.27
N GLY A 259 -19.19 6.62 -9.42
CA GLY A 259 -18.60 6.33 -10.72
C GLY A 259 -17.07 6.32 -10.71
N GLU A 260 -16.50 6.14 -11.91
CA GLU A 260 -15.06 6.11 -12.14
C GLU A 260 -14.65 7.24 -13.09
N TYR A 261 -13.52 7.89 -12.80
CA TYR A 261 -13.06 9.08 -13.51
C TYR A 261 -11.58 8.95 -13.87
N MET A 262 -11.31 8.63 -15.14
CA MET A 262 -9.94 8.59 -15.67
C MET A 262 -9.47 9.97 -16.11
N ILE A 263 -8.26 10.34 -15.69
CA ILE A 263 -7.59 11.60 -15.99
C ILE A 263 -6.15 11.32 -16.37
N GLY A 264 -5.71 11.86 -17.51
CA GLY A 264 -4.38 11.67 -18.07
C GLY A 264 -4.46 11.29 -19.54
N ARG A 265 -3.37 10.74 -20.07
CA ARG A 265 -3.33 10.27 -21.46
C ARG A 265 -4.02 8.91 -21.58
N SER A 266 -4.98 8.80 -22.50
CA SER A 266 -5.61 7.53 -22.87
C SER A 266 -4.62 6.66 -23.65
N SER A 267 -4.68 5.34 -23.48
CA SER A 267 -3.79 4.38 -24.15
C SER A 267 -3.86 4.53 -25.68
N ASP A 268 -2.76 4.95 -26.30
CA ASP A 268 -2.56 4.89 -27.75
C ASP A 268 -2.03 3.49 -28.12
N ASN A 269 -2.89 2.46 -28.21
CA ASN A 269 -2.61 1.13 -28.81
C ASN A 269 -1.29 0.39 -28.44
N TYR A 270 -0.55 0.78 -27.39
CA TYR A 270 0.68 0.10 -26.98
C TYR A 270 0.37 -0.99 -25.94
N PRO A 271 0.65 -2.27 -26.24
CA PRO A 271 0.16 -3.41 -25.46
C PRO A 271 0.97 -3.72 -24.18
N SER A 272 1.70 -2.76 -23.60
CA SER A 272 2.68 -3.04 -22.54
C SER A 272 2.70 -2.02 -21.39
N ASP A 273 1.53 -1.56 -20.97
CA ASP A 273 1.36 -0.67 -19.83
C ASP A 273 1.10 -1.45 -18.55
N SER A 274 1.80 -1.11 -17.46
CA SER A 274 1.54 -1.69 -16.14
C SER A 274 0.46 -0.89 -15.41
N THR A 275 -0.66 -1.53 -15.12
CA THR A 275 -1.74 -0.96 -14.32
C THR A 275 -1.55 -1.33 -12.86
N ILE A 276 -1.61 -0.33 -11.98
CA ILE A 276 -1.71 -0.49 -10.53
C ILE A 276 -3.15 -0.19 -10.13
N ASP A 277 -3.70 -1.04 -9.27
CA ASP A 277 -5.06 -0.89 -8.78
C ASP A 277 -5.11 -0.95 -7.25
N ILE A 278 -5.72 0.06 -6.65
CA ILE A 278 -6.03 0.17 -5.22
C ILE A 278 -7.56 0.19 -5.09
N ASP A 279 -8.14 -0.99 -4.88
CA ASP A 279 -9.57 -1.16 -4.55
C ASP A 279 -9.73 -1.74 -3.14
N PRO A 280 -9.77 -0.87 -2.12
CA PRO A 280 -9.94 -1.28 -0.74
C PRO A 280 -11.39 -1.66 -0.38
N ALA A 281 -12.32 -1.65 -1.34
CA ALA A 281 -13.74 -1.90 -1.12
C ALA A 281 -14.37 -0.97 -0.07
N ILE A 282 -14.02 0.33 -0.10
CA ILE A 282 -14.62 1.34 0.77
C ILE A 282 -16.14 1.36 0.53
N CYS A 283 -16.89 1.20 1.61
CA CYS A 283 -18.35 1.22 1.59
C CYS A 283 -18.95 2.34 2.46
N ASP A 284 -18.11 3.06 3.20
CA ASP A 284 -18.47 4.22 4.00
C ASP A 284 -17.42 5.33 3.81
N ARG A 285 -17.86 6.56 3.56
CA ARG A 285 -16.97 7.73 3.38
C ARG A 285 -15.95 7.90 4.50
N ARG A 286 -16.29 7.50 5.72
CA ARG A 286 -15.40 7.59 6.90
C ARG A 286 -14.21 6.65 6.80
N GLU A 287 -14.24 5.67 5.91
CA GLU A 287 -13.14 4.73 5.65
C GLU A 287 -12.08 5.34 4.76
N PHE A 288 -12.37 6.40 4.00
CA PHE A 288 -11.34 7.14 3.27
C PHE A 288 -10.57 8.05 4.24
N GLY A 289 -9.23 8.01 4.16
CA GLY A 289 -8.33 8.67 5.12
C GLY A 289 -7.49 9.82 4.55
N GLY A 290 -7.57 10.12 3.25
CA GLY A 290 -6.72 11.09 2.55
C GLY A 290 -5.79 10.43 1.52
N PHE A 291 -4.85 11.21 0.98
CA PHE A 291 -3.84 10.74 0.02
C PHE A 291 -2.43 11.06 0.51
N PHE A 292 -1.45 10.35 -0.05
CA PHE A 292 -0.02 10.61 0.12
C PHE A 292 0.72 10.26 -1.16
N GLY A 293 1.97 10.67 -1.26
CA GLY A 293 2.79 10.29 -2.40
C GLY A 293 4.13 10.99 -2.43
N SER A 294 4.69 11.01 -3.62
CA SER A 294 5.96 11.68 -3.90
C SER A 294 5.95 12.29 -5.29
N TYR A 295 6.75 13.33 -5.47
CA TYR A 295 6.99 13.97 -6.76
C TYR A 295 8.43 14.47 -6.83
N ASN A 296 8.90 14.77 -8.03
CA ASN A 296 10.12 15.55 -8.19
C ASN A 296 9.83 16.79 -9.02
N ARG A 297 10.90 17.53 -9.34
CA ARG A 297 10.83 18.76 -10.14
C ARG A 297 10.08 18.63 -11.46
N TYR A 298 9.95 17.42 -12.02
CA TYR A 298 9.34 17.18 -13.32
C TYR A 298 7.92 16.59 -13.25
N ARG A 299 7.61 15.76 -12.24
CA ARG A 299 6.35 14.98 -12.27
C ARG A 299 5.96 14.40 -10.92
N LEU A 300 4.71 13.93 -10.83
CA LEU A 300 4.25 13.06 -9.77
C LEU A 300 4.86 11.65 -9.96
N THR A 301 5.55 11.14 -8.95
CA THR A 301 6.25 9.84 -9.03
C THR A 301 5.50 8.72 -8.33
N SER A 302 4.75 9.03 -7.28
CA SER A 302 3.87 8.07 -6.61
C SER A 302 2.64 8.74 -6.02
N ILE A 303 1.57 7.96 -5.86
CA ILE A 303 0.36 8.36 -5.13
C ILE A 303 -0.28 7.11 -4.54
N GLY A 304 -0.70 7.23 -3.28
CA GLY A 304 -1.42 6.21 -2.54
C GLY A 304 -2.56 6.84 -1.73
N MET A 305 -3.46 5.99 -1.24
CA MET A 305 -4.63 6.43 -0.45
C MET A 305 -4.56 5.87 0.97
N TYR A 306 -5.01 6.68 1.92
CA TYR A 306 -5.19 6.26 3.31
C TYR A 306 -6.56 5.64 3.54
N LEU A 307 -6.60 4.66 4.44
CA LEU A 307 -7.81 4.06 4.96
C LEU A 307 -7.94 4.30 6.46
N SER A 308 -9.14 4.68 6.88
CA SER A 308 -9.55 4.94 8.25
C SER A 308 -10.38 3.75 8.75
N PRO A 309 -9.91 2.96 9.73
CA PRO A 309 -10.73 1.88 10.28
C PRO A 309 -11.95 2.46 11.01
N ILE A 310 -13.16 2.05 10.64
CA ILE A 310 -14.36 2.32 11.44
C ILE A 310 -14.32 1.39 12.66
N THR A 311 -13.98 1.96 13.82
CA THR A 311 -14.28 1.30 15.10
C THR A 311 -15.80 1.28 15.25
N SER A 312 -16.43 0.11 15.07
CA SER A 312 -17.87 -0.03 15.34
C SER A 312 -18.14 0.32 16.81
N PRO A 313 -19.04 1.27 17.12
CA PRO A 313 -19.35 1.66 18.50
C PRO A 313 -20.39 0.76 19.18
N ASP A 314 -20.56 -0.50 18.77
CA ASP A 314 -21.55 -1.41 19.35
C ASP A 314 -20.98 -2.80 19.69
N MET A 315 -20.15 -2.86 20.74
CA MET A 315 -20.18 -4.01 21.65
C MET A 315 -20.46 -3.50 23.06
N VAL A 316 -21.69 -3.02 23.28
CA VAL A 316 -22.24 -2.98 24.63
C VAL A 316 -22.29 -4.43 25.11
N VAL A 317 -21.37 -4.76 26.01
CA VAL A 317 -21.37 -5.99 26.78
C VAL A 317 -22.76 -6.15 27.39
N LYS A 318 -23.57 -7.06 26.83
CA LYS A 318 -24.66 -7.66 27.59
C LYS A 318 -24.00 -8.43 28.73
N ARG A 319 -23.90 -7.78 29.89
CA ARG A 319 -23.79 -8.49 31.15
C ARG A 319 -25.11 -9.25 31.31
N GLU A 320 -25.09 -10.53 30.97
CA GLU A 320 -26.12 -11.45 31.45
C GLU A 320 -25.90 -11.60 32.95
N ASN A 321 -26.78 -10.96 33.72
CA ASN A 321 -27.07 -11.39 35.07
C ASN A 321 -27.98 -12.60 34.96
N ASN A 322 -27.48 -13.77 35.36
CA ASN A 322 -28.16 -14.76 36.21
C ASN A 322 -27.16 -15.84 36.63
#